data_AF-A0A7G2D6G6-F1
#
_entry.id   AF-A0A7G2D6G6-F1
#
_cell.length_a   1.000
_cell.length_b   1.000
_cell.length_c   1.000
_cell.angle_alpha   90.00
_cell.angle_beta   90.00
_cell.angle_gamma   90.00
#
_symmetry.space_group_name_H-M   'P 1'
#
loop_
_entity.id
_entity.type
_entity.pdbx_description
1 polymer ?
#
loop_
_entity_poly.entity_id
_entity_poly.type
_entity_poly.pdbx_seq_one_letter_code
_entity_poly.pdbx_strand_id
1 'polypeptide(L)'
;MRVEIRAVPEDNDPKECIKKVALEALVDEATRDESDFVGKLFSPGLGYRLRECARPKAEVEFSLGRWAVANGRADYLGFVEGLLCLLAWIDGRFRGAQEIANITGVKLSGRVRGGMLVHEFGTRDGAAFEVKDGSLVAVGDGDRREVQVSEVRKEIRDFLLGPFPWDMEELWERYSSAGLGREFLRNTAPVRLLLKVVGYGGKLEVRD
;
A
#
# COMPACT_ATOMS: atom_id res chain seq x y z
N MET A 1 -14.43 -14.25 -15.43
CA MET A 1 -13.16 -14.13 -14.69
C MET A 1 -13.46 -14.43 -13.23
N ARG A 2 -12.63 -15.18 -12.48
CA ARG A 2 -12.86 -15.37 -11.04
C ARG A 2 -12.00 -14.46 -10.18
N VAL A 3 -11.08 -13.72 -10.76
CA VAL A 3 -10.28 -12.72 -10.06
C VAL A 3 -10.38 -11.44 -10.85
N GLU A 4 -10.71 -10.31 -10.23
CA GLU A 4 -10.65 -8.99 -10.86
C GLU A 4 -9.87 -8.02 -9.98
N ILE A 5 -9.00 -7.21 -10.60
CA ILE A 5 -8.21 -6.19 -9.91
C ILE A 5 -8.32 -4.89 -10.71
N ARG A 6 -8.72 -3.81 -10.04
CA ARG A 6 -8.85 -2.47 -10.62
C ARG A 6 -8.40 -1.42 -9.62
N ALA A 7 -7.85 -0.33 -10.13
CA ALA A 7 -7.56 0.86 -9.37
C ALA A 7 -7.70 2.07 -10.27
N VAL A 8 -8.52 3.03 -9.85
CA VAL A 8 -8.73 4.31 -10.54
C VAL A 8 -8.19 5.41 -9.64
N PRO A 9 -7.08 6.08 -10.02
CA PRO A 9 -6.52 7.11 -9.18
C PRO A 9 -7.43 8.32 -9.06
N GLU A 10 -7.36 8.98 -7.92
CA GLU A 10 -8.01 10.27 -7.69
C GLU A 10 -7.06 11.39 -8.09
N ASP A 11 -7.58 12.37 -8.83
CA ASP A 11 -6.91 13.64 -9.05
C ASP A 11 -6.85 14.43 -7.74
N ASN A 12 -5.71 14.35 -7.06
CA ASN A 12 -5.41 15.16 -5.88
C ASN A 12 -4.13 15.95 -6.12
N ASP A 13 -4.13 17.28 -6.02
CA ASP A 13 -2.91 18.10 -6.08
C ASP A 13 -2.16 18.07 -4.73
N PRO A 14 -0.95 17.47 -4.67
CA PRO A 14 -0.16 17.45 -3.45
C PRO A 14 0.14 18.86 -2.93
N LYS A 15 0.22 19.88 -3.80
CA LYS A 15 0.51 21.26 -3.38
C LYS A 15 -0.63 21.86 -2.55
N GLU A 16 -1.88 21.61 -2.92
CA GLU A 16 -3.03 22.05 -2.12
C GLU A 16 -3.08 21.33 -0.78
N CYS A 17 -2.81 20.02 -0.77
CA CYS A 17 -2.72 19.25 0.48
C CYS A 17 -1.65 19.82 1.39
N ILE A 18 -0.42 20.02 0.90
CA ILE A 18 0.71 20.59 1.65
C ILE A 18 0.35 21.94 2.26
N LYS A 19 -0.26 22.85 1.48
CA LYS A 19 -0.69 24.16 1.99
C LYS A 19 -1.67 24.00 3.15
N LYS A 20 -2.66 23.12 3.00
CA LYS A 20 -3.65 22.85 4.03
C LYS A 20 -3.01 22.30 5.30
N VAL A 21 -2.20 21.24 5.22
CA VAL A 21 -1.58 20.66 6.43
C VAL A 21 -0.52 21.56 7.05
N ALA A 22 0.14 22.42 6.27
CA ALA A 22 1.04 23.44 6.81
C ALA A 22 0.26 24.50 7.60
N LEU A 23 -0.89 24.96 7.09
CA LEU A 23 -1.77 25.89 7.80
C LEU A 23 -2.35 25.26 9.08
N GLU A 24 -2.82 24.02 9.00
CA GLU A 24 -3.31 23.29 10.18
C GLU A 24 -2.20 23.13 11.23
N ALA A 25 -0.97 22.81 10.82
CA ALA A 25 0.15 22.70 11.76
C ALA A 25 0.51 24.05 12.40
N LEU A 26 0.42 25.15 11.65
CA LEU A 26 0.60 26.51 12.20
C LEU A 26 -0.52 26.88 13.18
N VAL A 27 -1.76 26.54 12.87
CA VAL A 27 -2.90 26.77 13.78
C VAL A 27 -2.71 25.95 15.05
N ASP A 28 -2.38 24.66 14.96
CA ASP A 28 -2.18 23.80 16.11
C ASP A 28 -1.08 24.31 17.05
N GLU A 29 0.00 24.85 16.48
CA GLU A 29 1.09 25.45 17.26
C GLU A 29 0.67 26.80 17.85
N ALA A 30 -0.07 27.62 17.11
CA ALA A 30 -0.54 28.93 17.58
C ALA A 30 -1.64 28.83 18.64
N THR A 31 -2.48 27.79 18.59
CA THR A 31 -3.55 27.51 19.58
C THR A 31 -3.10 26.53 20.66
N ARG A 32 -1.80 26.27 20.75
CA ARG A 32 -1.24 25.26 21.64
C ARG A 32 -1.40 25.68 23.10
N ASP A 33 -2.23 24.94 23.84
CA ASP A 33 -2.24 25.00 25.30
C ASP A 33 -1.06 24.17 25.83
N GLU A 34 -0.11 24.82 26.51
CA GLU A 34 1.05 24.14 27.06
C GLU A 34 0.69 23.13 28.17
N SER A 35 -0.49 23.26 28.78
CA SER A 35 -0.99 22.38 29.84
C SER A 35 -1.71 21.13 29.33
N ASP A 36 -2.10 21.06 28.05
CA ASP A 36 -2.75 19.90 27.45
C ASP A 36 -1.74 18.86 26.93
N PHE A 37 -1.35 17.96 27.83
CA PHE A 37 -0.46 16.83 27.54
C PHE A 37 -1.06 15.82 26.53
N VAL A 38 -2.39 15.65 26.51
CA VAL A 38 -3.07 14.68 25.65
C VAL A 38 -3.10 15.21 24.22
N GLY A 39 -3.49 16.47 24.01
CA GLY A 39 -3.44 17.13 22.70
C GLY A 39 -2.03 17.10 22.09
N LYS A 40 -0.98 17.28 22.92
CA LYS A 40 0.43 17.18 22.48
C LYS A 40 0.85 15.78 22.01
N LEU A 41 0.28 14.72 22.57
CA LEU A 41 0.61 13.33 22.23
C LEU A 41 -0.10 12.84 20.96
N PHE A 42 -1.31 13.33 20.70
CA PHE A 42 -2.17 12.80 19.64
C PHE A 42 -2.22 13.67 18.38
N SER A 43 -1.65 14.87 18.38
CA SER A 43 -1.52 15.68 17.18
C SER A 43 -0.43 15.12 16.24
N PRO A 44 -0.79 14.63 15.04
CA PRO A 44 0.22 14.14 14.11
C PRO A 44 1.13 15.30 13.69
N GLY A 45 2.43 15.16 13.93
CA GLY A 45 3.41 16.19 13.57
C GLY A 45 3.43 16.48 12.06
N LEU A 46 3.91 17.67 11.68
CA LEU A 46 3.95 18.13 10.28
C LEU A 46 4.52 17.09 9.31
N GLY A 47 5.60 16.40 9.69
CA GLY A 47 6.21 15.36 8.84
C GLY A 47 5.33 14.12 8.60
N TYR A 48 4.41 13.79 9.51
CA TYR A 48 3.40 12.75 9.27
C TYR A 48 2.33 13.24 8.30
N ARG A 49 1.88 14.49 8.47
CA ARG A 49 0.86 15.10 7.61
C ARG A 49 1.33 15.27 6.16
N LEU A 50 2.55 15.78 5.97
CA LEU A 50 3.18 15.89 4.65
C LEU A 50 3.36 14.52 3.99
N ARG A 51 3.68 13.50 4.79
CA ARG A 51 3.78 12.13 4.30
C ARG A 51 2.44 11.62 3.77
N GLU A 52 1.34 11.87 4.47
CA GLU A 52 0.00 11.47 4.02
C GLU A 52 -0.44 12.23 2.76
N CYS A 53 -0.07 13.51 2.60
CA CYS A 53 -0.25 14.22 1.33
C CYS A 53 0.56 13.59 0.18
N ALA A 54 1.67 12.93 0.52
CA ALA A 54 2.50 12.21 -0.43
C ALA A 54 2.04 10.77 -0.71
N ARG A 55 0.85 10.38 -0.25
CA ARG A 55 0.28 9.07 -0.53
C ARG A 55 -0.89 9.21 -1.50
N PRO A 56 -0.77 8.63 -2.69
CA PRO A 56 -1.69 8.97 -3.75
C PRO A 56 -2.93 8.05 -3.58
N LYS A 57 -4.13 8.61 -3.71
CA LYS A 57 -5.42 7.93 -3.39
C LYS A 57 -6.06 7.35 -4.63
N ALA A 58 -6.75 6.21 -4.50
CA ALA A 58 -7.44 5.58 -5.61
C ALA A 58 -8.73 4.89 -5.13
N GLU A 59 -9.71 4.83 -6.02
CA GLU A 59 -10.82 3.89 -5.89
C GLU A 59 -10.33 2.52 -6.36
N VAL A 60 -10.33 1.51 -5.49
CA VAL A 60 -9.76 0.19 -5.77
C VAL A 60 -10.81 -0.90 -5.70
N GLU A 61 -10.62 -1.95 -6.48
CA GLU A 61 -11.40 -3.17 -6.41
C GLU A 61 -10.46 -4.37 -6.56
N PHE A 62 -10.52 -5.31 -5.64
CA PHE A 62 -9.95 -6.64 -5.75
C PHE A 62 -11.02 -7.65 -5.37
N SER A 63 -11.42 -8.51 -6.30
CA SER A 63 -12.49 -9.49 -6.09
C SER A 63 -12.04 -10.91 -6.44
N LEU A 64 -12.62 -11.87 -5.70
CA LEU A 64 -12.51 -13.31 -5.91
C LEU A 64 -13.91 -13.88 -6.19
N GLY A 65 -14.28 -13.88 -7.47
CA GLY A 65 -15.59 -14.26 -7.97
C GLY A 65 -16.61 -13.15 -7.71
N ARG A 66 -17.61 -13.42 -6.87
CA ARG A 66 -18.60 -12.41 -6.45
C ARG A 66 -18.25 -11.71 -5.15
N TRP A 67 -17.16 -12.12 -4.50
CA TRP A 67 -16.76 -11.59 -3.20
C TRP A 67 -15.67 -10.54 -3.40
N ALA A 68 -15.90 -9.34 -2.87
CA ALA A 68 -14.91 -8.27 -2.85
C ALA A 68 -13.97 -8.48 -1.66
N VAL A 69 -12.68 -8.65 -1.95
CA VAL A 69 -11.61 -8.75 -0.95
C VAL A 69 -11.18 -7.36 -0.47
N ALA A 70 -11.12 -6.40 -1.39
CA ALA A 70 -10.90 -5.00 -1.09
C ALA A 70 -11.74 -4.17 -2.08
N ASN A 71 -12.46 -3.17 -1.58
CA ASN A 71 -13.28 -2.28 -2.41
C ASN A 71 -13.35 -0.88 -1.76
N GLY A 72 -13.43 0.16 -2.60
CA GLY A 72 -13.63 1.54 -2.20
C GLY A 72 -12.34 2.37 -2.23
N ARG A 73 -12.40 3.53 -1.57
CA ARG A 73 -11.28 4.46 -1.49
C ARG A 73 -10.14 3.89 -0.64
N ALA A 74 -8.96 3.77 -1.24
CA ALA A 74 -7.77 3.26 -0.59
C ALA A 74 -6.55 4.16 -0.80
N ASP A 75 -5.55 3.92 0.03
CA ASP A 75 -4.18 4.31 -0.25
C ASP A 75 -3.63 3.47 -1.40
N TYR A 76 -3.33 4.07 -2.56
CA TYR A 76 -2.93 3.30 -3.73
C TYR A 76 -1.63 2.52 -3.50
N LEU A 77 -0.65 3.12 -2.82
CA LEU A 77 0.59 2.44 -2.46
C LEU A 77 0.33 1.30 -1.47
N GLY A 78 -0.60 1.47 -0.53
CA GLY A 78 -1.05 0.39 0.36
C GLY A 78 -1.78 -0.75 -0.36
N PHE A 79 -2.57 -0.44 -1.39
CA PHE A 79 -3.21 -1.44 -2.24
C PHE A 79 -2.18 -2.24 -3.03
N VAL A 80 -1.24 -1.56 -3.70
CA VAL A 80 -0.12 -2.19 -4.44
C VAL A 80 0.76 -3.03 -3.51
N GLU A 81 1.10 -2.51 -2.32
CA GLU A 81 1.83 -3.26 -1.30
C GLU A 81 1.10 -4.56 -0.94
N GLY A 82 -0.23 -4.51 -0.79
CA GLY A 82 -1.03 -5.69 -0.49
C GLY A 82 -1.01 -6.76 -1.57
N LEU A 83 -1.15 -6.34 -2.84
CA LEU A 83 -1.04 -7.27 -3.96
C LEU A 83 0.36 -7.90 -4.04
N LEU A 84 1.41 -7.12 -3.78
CA LEU A 84 2.78 -7.63 -3.74
C LEU A 84 3.05 -8.54 -2.53
N CYS A 85 2.47 -8.25 -1.36
CA CYS A 85 2.51 -9.14 -0.19
C CYS A 85 1.84 -10.48 -0.53
N LEU A 86 0.67 -10.44 -1.15
CA LEU A 86 -0.07 -11.63 -1.56
C LEU A 86 0.71 -12.44 -2.61
N LEU A 87 1.33 -11.78 -3.59
CA LEU A 87 2.18 -12.43 -4.58
C LEU A 87 3.41 -13.08 -3.92
N ALA A 88 4.09 -12.36 -3.02
CA ALA A 88 5.21 -12.90 -2.26
C ALA A 88 4.79 -14.08 -1.36
N TRP A 89 3.57 -14.08 -0.85
CA TRP A 89 3.00 -15.17 -0.06
C TRP A 89 2.74 -16.41 -0.91
N ILE A 90 2.07 -16.22 -2.05
CA ILE A 90 1.85 -17.24 -3.08
C ILE A 90 3.17 -17.90 -3.52
N ASP A 91 4.23 -17.12 -3.66
CA ASP A 91 5.54 -17.59 -4.09
C ASP A 91 6.41 -18.15 -2.94
N GLY A 92 5.91 -18.17 -1.70
CA GLY A 92 6.65 -18.66 -0.53
C GLY A 92 7.81 -17.76 -0.09
N ARG A 93 7.84 -16.49 -0.52
CA ARG A 93 8.92 -15.52 -0.28
C ARG A 93 8.60 -14.47 0.78
N PHE A 94 7.34 -14.40 1.23
CA PHE A 94 6.90 -13.33 2.14
C PHE A 94 7.64 -13.30 3.48
N ARG A 95 7.98 -14.46 4.07
CA ARG A 95 8.77 -14.49 5.31
C ARG A 95 10.15 -13.86 5.14
N GLY A 96 10.84 -14.18 4.03
CA GLY A 96 12.09 -13.53 3.69
C GLY A 96 11.93 -12.03 3.45
N ALA A 97 10.81 -11.59 2.85
CA ALA A 97 10.50 -10.16 2.73
C ALA A 97 10.37 -9.47 4.10
N GLN A 98 9.69 -10.11 5.05
CA GLN A 98 9.54 -9.60 6.41
C GLN A 98 10.89 -9.50 7.15
N GLU A 99 11.77 -10.49 6.97
CA GLU A 99 13.13 -10.46 7.55
C GLU A 99 13.94 -9.27 7.00
N ILE A 100 13.94 -9.08 5.68
CA ILE A 100 14.62 -7.93 5.05
C ILE A 100 14.00 -6.60 5.52
N ALA A 101 12.68 -6.53 5.63
CA ALA A 101 11.98 -5.35 6.10
C ALA A 101 12.39 -4.99 7.54
N ASN A 102 12.51 -5.98 8.42
CA ASN A 102 12.98 -5.80 9.79
C ASN A 102 14.43 -5.28 9.85
N ILE A 103 15.33 -5.84 9.04
CA ILE A 103 16.75 -5.42 8.99
C ILE A 103 16.88 -3.97 8.49
N THR A 104 16.07 -3.61 7.49
CA THR A 104 16.13 -2.30 6.83
C THR A 104 15.29 -1.23 7.53
N GLY A 105 14.52 -1.59 8.56
CA GLY A 105 13.58 -0.69 9.23
C GLY A 105 12.35 -0.33 8.40
N VAL A 106 12.10 -1.04 7.30
CA VAL A 106 10.88 -0.89 6.49
C VAL A 106 9.73 -1.62 7.18
N LYS A 107 8.56 -0.98 7.26
CA LYS A 107 7.36 -1.60 7.81
C LYS A 107 6.48 -2.10 6.67
N LEU A 108 6.24 -3.41 6.63
CA LEU A 108 5.23 -4.01 5.76
C LEU A 108 3.88 -4.04 6.47
N SER A 109 2.79 -3.77 5.74
CA SER A 109 1.43 -3.82 6.26
C SER A 109 0.89 -5.26 6.38
N GLY A 110 1.41 -6.21 5.59
CA GLY A 110 1.07 -7.63 5.70
C GLY A 110 1.60 -8.32 6.96
N ARG A 111 0.77 -9.15 7.60
CA ARG A 111 1.10 -9.88 8.82
C ARG A 111 0.87 -11.37 8.65
N VAL A 112 1.68 -12.20 9.33
CA VAL A 112 1.43 -13.65 9.39
C VAL A 112 0.73 -13.96 10.71
N ARG A 113 -0.46 -14.55 10.66
CA ARG A 113 -1.21 -14.98 11.86
C ARG A 113 -1.81 -16.36 11.60
N GLY A 114 -1.57 -17.31 12.51
CA GLY A 114 -2.13 -18.66 12.38
C GLY A 114 -1.74 -19.39 11.10
N GLY A 115 -0.57 -19.08 10.53
CA GLY A 115 -0.13 -19.65 9.25
C GLY A 115 -0.71 -18.98 8.01
N MET A 116 -1.51 -17.92 8.15
CA MET A 116 -2.11 -17.17 7.05
C MET A 116 -1.48 -15.78 6.90
N LEU A 117 -1.42 -15.26 5.68
CA LEU A 117 -1.17 -13.84 5.43
C LEU A 117 -2.46 -13.07 5.73
N VAL A 118 -2.38 -12.02 6.54
CA VAL A 118 -3.49 -11.09 6.80
C VAL A 118 -3.12 -9.72 6.23
N HIS A 119 -4.02 -9.14 5.44
CA HIS A 119 -3.79 -7.87 4.77
C HIS A 119 -5.09 -7.08 4.55
N GLU A 120 -5.02 -5.75 4.70
CA GLU A 120 -6.15 -4.81 4.58
C GLU A 120 -6.17 -4.05 3.24
N PHE A 121 -5.09 -4.13 2.44
CA PHE A 121 -4.99 -3.55 1.09
C PHE A 121 -5.26 -2.04 1.03
N GLY A 122 -5.00 -1.34 2.14
CA GLY A 122 -5.28 0.09 2.25
C GLY A 122 -6.77 0.42 2.42
N THR A 123 -7.63 -0.58 2.59
CA THR A 123 -9.04 -0.44 3.01
C THR A 123 -9.16 -0.69 4.52
N ARG A 124 -10.35 -0.53 5.10
CA ARG A 124 -10.59 -0.79 6.54
C ARG A 124 -10.84 -2.27 6.84
N ASP A 125 -11.11 -3.06 5.82
CA ASP A 125 -11.52 -4.45 5.94
C ASP A 125 -10.37 -5.37 5.49
N GLY A 126 -10.05 -6.36 6.30
CA GLY A 126 -8.91 -7.25 6.10
C GLY A 126 -9.31 -8.65 5.66
N ALA A 127 -8.50 -9.27 4.80
CA ALA A 127 -8.65 -10.66 4.42
C ALA A 127 -7.44 -11.50 4.87
N ALA A 128 -7.70 -12.77 5.20
CA ALA A 128 -6.71 -13.76 5.54
C ALA A 128 -6.54 -14.77 4.39
N PHE A 129 -5.30 -15.12 4.05
CA PHE A 129 -4.94 -15.95 2.91
C PHE A 129 -4.06 -17.12 3.31
N GLU A 130 -4.44 -18.31 2.89
CA GLU A 130 -3.67 -19.55 3.01
C GLU A 130 -3.40 -20.12 1.61
N VAL A 131 -2.21 -20.68 1.40
CA VAL A 131 -1.89 -21.43 0.18
C VAL A 131 -1.90 -22.91 0.52
N LYS A 132 -2.75 -23.68 -0.16
CA LYS A 132 -2.90 -25.12 0.05
C LYS A 132 -3.10 -25.82 -1.29
N ASP A 133 -2.29 -26.84 -1.57
CA ASP A 133 -2.45 -27.73 -2.73
C ASP A 133 -2.63 -27.00 -4.09
N GLY A 134 -1.94 -25.88 -4.30
CA GLY A 134 -2.05 -25.06 -5.53
C GLY A 134 -3.25 -24.10 -5.57
N SER A 135 -4.08 -24.10 -4.53
CA SER A 135 -5.17 -23.16 -4.30
C SER A 135 -4.80 -22.08 -3.29
N LEU A 136 -5.35 -20.88 -3.50
CA LEU A 136 -5.40 -19.81 -2.53
C LEU A 136 -6.76 -19.85 -1.84
N VAL A 137 -6.76 -20.07 -0.52
CA VAL A 137 -7.95 -19.97 0.33
C VAL A 137 -7.95 -18.58 0.96
N ALA A 138 -8.95 -17.77 0.64
CA ALA A 138 -9.15 -16.44 1.17
C ALA A 138 -10.37 -16.42 2.09
N VAL A 139 -10.25 -15.76 3.25
CA VAL A 139 -11.28 -15.68 4.29
C VAL A 139 -11.42 -14.23 4.76
N GLY A 140 -12.64 -13.71 4.83
CA GLY A 140 -12.95 -12.38 5.36
C GLY A 140 -14.47 -12.15 5.40
N ASP A 141 -14.94 -11.32 6.34
CA ASP A 141 -16.35 -10.94 6.53
C ASP A 141 -17.38 -12.09 6.44
N GLY A 142 -17.02 -13.25 7.00
CA GLY A 142 -17.88 -14.45 7.00
C GLY A 142 -17.93 -15.21 5.66
N ASP A 143 -17.25 -14.71 4.63
CA ASP A 143 -17.06 -15.37 3.36
C ASP A 143 -15.73 -16.15 3.30
N ARG A 144 -15.75 -17.22 2.50
CA ARG A 144 -14.57 -18.03 2.19
C ARG A 144 -14.56 -18.37 0.71
N ARG A 145 -13.45 -18.11 0.05
CA ARG A 145 -13.23 -18.44 -1.37
C ARG A 145 -11.97 -19.24 -1.56
N GLU A 146 -12.06 -20.20 -2.45
CA GLU A 146 -10.92 -20.97 -2.92
C GLU A 146 -10.76 -20.71 -4.42
N VAL A 147 -9.57 -20.24 -4.80
CA VAL A 147 -9.24 -19.86 -6.18
C VAL A 147 -7.88 -20.42 -6.54
N GLN A 148 -7.65 -20.75 -7.80
CA GLN A 148 -6.36 -21.27 -8.24
C GLN A 148 -5.27 -20.20 -8.08
N VAL A 149 -4.13 -20.57 -7.49
CA VAL A 149 -2.99 -19.67 -7.29
C VAL A 149 -2.50 -19.10 -8.62
N SER A 150 -2.54 -19.89 -9.70
CA SER A 150 -2.14 -19.45 -11.04
C SER A 150 -3.01 -18.32 -11.58
N GLU A 151 -4.31 -18.31 -11.28
CA GLU A 151 -5.24 -17.26 -11.71
C GLU A 151 -4.95 -15.96 -10.95
N VAL A 152 -4.86 -16.04 -9.62
CA VAL A 152 -4.55 -14.87 -8.77
C VAL A 152 -3.18 -14.29 -9.14
N ARG A 153 -2.16 -15.14 -9.30
CA ARG A 153 -0.83 -14.72 -9.72
C ARG A 153 -0.90 -14.01 -11.07
N LYS A 154 -1.59 -14.56 -12.07
CA LYS A 154 -1.70 -13.96 -13.38
C LYS A 154 -2.32 -12.56 -13.30
N GLU A 155 -3.48 -12.42 -12.65
CA GLU A 155 -4.18 -11.13 -12.58
C GLU A 155 -3.37 -10.07 -11.81
N ILE A 156 -2.69 -10.44 -10.71
CA ILE A 156 -1.78 -9.51 -10.01
C ILE A 156 -0.66 -9.05 -10.94
N ARG A 157 -0.06 -9.97 -11.70
CA ARG A 157 1.01 -9.62 -12.64
C ARG A 157 0.51 -8.75 -13.78
N ASP A 158 -0.66 -9.06 -14.33
CA ASP A 158 -1.28 -8.29 -15.42
C ASP A 158 -1.64 -6.88 -14.93
N PHE A 159 -2.12 -6.72 -13.69
CA PHE A 159 -2.33 -5.41 -13.07
C PHE A 159 -1.02 -4.64 -12.88
N LEU A 160 0.02 -5.27 -12.32
CA LEU A 160 1.31 -4.63 -12.05
C LEU A 160 2.12 -4.31 -13.32
N LEU A 161 1.91 -5.07 -14.40
CA LEU A 161 2.57 -4.87 -15.71
C LEU A 161 1.72 -4.13 -16.74
N GLY A 162 0.43 -3.95 -16.44
CA GLY A 162 -0.49 -3.18 -17.25
C GLY A 162 -0.12 -1.69 -17.24
N PRO A 163 -0.95 -0.83 -17.85
CA PRO A 163 -0.78 0.61 -17.71
C PRO A 163 -0.97 0.95 -16.24
N PHE A 164 0.15 0.97 -15.50
CA PHE A 164 0.23 1.46 -14.15
C PHE A 164 -0.29 2.88 -14.23
N PRO A 165 -1.45 3.20 -13.63
CA PRO A 165 -2.05 4.50 -13.89
C PRO A 165 -1.22 5.64 -13.31
N TRP A 166 -0.19 5.33 -12.49
CA TRP A 166 0.82 6.24 -11.99
C TRP A 166 2.22 5.68 -12.14
N ASP A 167 2.93 6.11 -13.18
CA ASP A 167 4.35 5.81 -13.32
C ASP A 167 5.10 6.25 -12.04
N MET A 168 5.96 5.38 -11.52
CA MET A 168 6.79 5.72 -10.36
C MET A 168 7.70 6.90 -10.66
N GLU A 169 8.07 7.10 -11.93
CA GLU A 169 8.76 8.28 -12.44
C GLU A 169 7.87 9.53 -12.36
N GLU A 170 6.63 9.47 -12.86
CA GLU A 170 5.68 10.58 -12.77
C GLU A 170 5.36 10.96 -11.31
N LEU A 171 5.17 9.97 -10.44
CA LEU A 171 5.00 10.21 -9.00
C LEU A 171 6.26 10.86 -8.41
N TRP A 172 7.45 10.39 -8.77
CA TRP A 172 8.70 10.99 -8.32
C TRP A 172 8.83 12.45 -8.75
N GLU A 173 8.57 12.77 -10.03
CA GLU A 173 8.60 14.14 -10.56
C GLU A 173 7.60 15.05 -9.84
N ARG A 174 6.38 14.55 -9.63
CA ARG A 174 5.33 15.28 -8.92
C ARG A 174 5.71 15.59 -7.47
N TYR A 175 6.31 14.64 -6.75
CA TYR A 175 6.71 14.85 -5.37
C TYR A 175 8.01 15.63 -5.21
N SER A 176 8.99 15.40 -6.07
CA SER A 176 10.25 16.13 -6.07
C SER A 176 10.05 17.62 -6.36
N SER A 177 9.19 17.95 -7.33
CA SER A 177 8.81 19.35 -7.63
C SER A 177 8.06 20.04 -6.48
N ALA A 178 7.46 19.27 -5.57
CA ALA A 178 6.83 19.76 -4.35
C ALA A 178 7.77 19.75 -3.12
N GLY A 179 9.06 19.38 -3.28
CA GLY A 179 10.02 19.28 -2.18
C GLY A 179 9.83 18.05 -1.27
N LEU A 180 9.05 17.05 -1.71
CA LEU A 180 8.65 15.87 -0.94
C LEU A 180 9.42 14.58 -1.34
N GLY A 181 10.61 14.71 -1.93
CA GLY A 181 11.38 13.55 -2.39
C GLY A 181 11.72 12.55 -1.27
N ARG A 182 11.95 13.01 -0.04
CA ARG A 182 12.22 12.14 1.11
C ARG A 182 10.98 11.35 1.53
N GLU A 183 9.81 11.96 1.47
CA GLU A 183 8.51 11.37 1.77
C GLU A 183 8.14 10.33 0.72
N PHE A 184 8.39 10.61 -0.57
CA PHE A 184 8.26 9.62 -1.63
C PHE A 184 9.11 8.38 -1.35
N LEU A 185 10.41 8.54 -1.05
CA LEU A 185 11.29 7.41 -0.77
C LEU A 185 10.78 6.58 0.42
N ARG A 186 10.24 7.25 1.45
CA ARG A 186 9.66 6.58 2.62
C ARG A 186 8.37 5.84 2.30
N ASN A 187 7.45 6.47 1.56
CA ASN A 187 6.15 5.90 1.21
C ASN A 187 6.26 4.71 0.25
N THR A 188 7.26 4.75 -0.64
CA THR A 188 7.47 3.69 -1.63
C THR A 188 8.38 2.57 -1.15
N ALA A 189 9.01 2.70 0.02
CA ALA A 189 9.96 1.70 0.52
C ALA A 189 9.38 0.26 0.61
N PRO A 190 8.14 0.04 1.11
CA PRO A 190 7.54 -1.30 1.14
C PRO A 190 7.38 -1.91 -0.25
N VAL A 191 6.83 -1.12 -1.19
CA VAL A 191 6.61 -1.52 -2.58
C VAL A 191 7.94 -1.86 -3.26
N ARG A 192 8.95 -0.99 -3.14
CA ARG A 192 10.30 -1.22 -3.71
C ARG A 192 10.97 -2.46 -3.15
N LEU A 193 10.86 -2.71 -1.84
CA LEU A 193 11.38 -3.91 -1.20
C LEU A 193 10.70 -5.16 -1.76
N LEU A 194 9.36 -5.17 -1.79
CA LEU A 194 8.60 -6.33 -2.24
C LEU A 194 8.87 -6.64 -3.71
N LEU A 195 8.94 -5.63 -4.58
CA LEU A 195 9.30 -5.78 -6.00
C LEU A 195 10.66 -6.47 -6.17
N LYS A 196 11.65 -6.15 -5.33
CA LYS A 196 12.94 -6.84 -5.32
C LYS A 196 12.79 -8.32 -4.92
N VAL A 197 12.02 -8.60 -3.86
CA VAL A 197 11.81 -9.97 -3.37
C VAL A 197 11.05 -10.85 -4.38
N VAL A 198 10.03 -10.29 -5.03
CA VAL A 198 9.26 -11.02 -6.06
C VAL A 198 10.01 -11.14 -7.40
N GLY A 199 11.17 -10.51 -7.54
CA GLY A 199 12.02 -10.62 -8.73
C GLY A 199 11.59 -9.75 -9.89
N TYR A 200 10.88 -8.64 -9.63
CA TYR A 200 10.54 -7.61 -10.61
C TYR A 200 11.64 -6.55 -10.79
N GLY A 201 12.78 -6.74 -10.11
CA GLY A 201 13.89 -5.79 -9.94
C GLY A 201 14.72 -5.45 -11.19
N GLY A 202 14.09 -5.25 -12.34
CA GLY A 202 14.74 -4.71 -13.55
C GLY A 202 13.89 -3.76 -14.39
N LYS A 203 12.63 -3.46 -14.00
CA LYS A 203 11.72 -2.60 -14.79
C LYS A 203 11.19 -1.36 -14.06
N LEU A 204 11.55 -1.16 -12.79
CA LEU A 204 11.12 -0.02 -11.96
C LEU A 204 12.32 0.68 -11.29
N GLU A 205 13.51 0.49 -11.84
CA GLU A 205 14.68 1.27 -11.43
C GLU A 205 14.53 2.68 -12.00
N VAL A 206 14.37 3.66 -11.11
CA VAL A 206 14.67 5.06 -11.43
C VAL A 206 16.16 5.07 -11.75
N ARG A 207 16.51 5.29 -13.02
CA ARG A 207 17.90 5.48 -13.43
C ARG A 207 18.46 6.68 -12.66
N ASP A 208 19.66 6.51 -12.12
CA ASP A 208 20.41 7.55 -11.41
C ASP A 208 20.56 8.85 -12.23
#